data_AF-A0A3M1BVN4-F1
#
_entry.id   AF-A0A3M1BVN4-F1
#
_cell.length_a   1.000
_cell.length_b   1.000
_cell.length_c   1.000
_cell.angle_alpha   90.00
_cell.angle_beta   90.00
_cell.angle_gamma   90.00
#
_symmetry.space_group_name_H-M   'P 1'
#
loop_
_entity.id
_entity.type
_entity.pdbx_description
1 polymer ?
#
loop_
_entity_poly.entity_id
_entity_poly.type
_entity_poly.pdbx_seq_one_letter_code
_entity_poly.pdbx_strand_id
1 'polypeptide(L)'
;MKFKILFITGVMLSLSACFKDLDTVPLDPDEITSAVVYDDPASYKHVLAKLYAGLAVTGQQGPAGQPDISGIDEGFGQYLRGYWYLQELPTDEAVIGWNDRTIKDFHEQDWDAQDVFIQAFYSRVFYQIALCNEFLRETTDAKLDSRNVDAALRAEIKTYRAEARFLRALSYWHALDLFRAVPFVTEEDNVGSFFPEQISADALFAFIEQELRDAAQDMVPPRQNEYGRADQAAAWTLLAKLYLNAEQYIGQAKYSECIEYCQKVIDAGYTLE
;
A
#
# COMPACT_ATOMS: atom_id res chain seq x y z
N MET A 1 11.43 66.10 -16.66
CA MET A 1 12.26 65.16 -15.86
C MET A 1 11.46 64.19 -14.97
N LYS A 2 10.12 64.33 -14.83
CA LYS A 2 9.30 63.41 -14.01
C LYS A 2 8.73 62.18 -14.76
N PHE A 3 8.59 62.24 -16.09
CA PHE A 3 8.01 61.15 -16.89
C PHE A 3 9.01 60.05 -17.27
N LYS A 4 10.31 60.37 -17.38
CA LYS A 4 11.37 59.37 -17.67
C LYS A 4 11.69 58.47 -16.47
N ILE A 5 11.47 58.96 -15.24
CA ILE A 5 11.71 58.18 -14.03
C ILE A 5 10.59 57.15 -13.84
N LEU A 6 9.33 57.51 -14.12
CA LEU A 6 8.19 56.59 -13.97
C LEU A 6 8.22 55.41 -14.97
N PHE A 7 8.76 55.61 -16.17
CA PHE A 7 8.89 54.55 -17.18
C PHE A 7 10.00 53.54 -16.83
N ILE A 8 11.07 53.99 -16.16
CA ILE A 8 12.18 53.14 -15.74
C ILE A 8 11.78 52.27 -14.53
N THR A 9 10.91 52.78 -13.64
CA THR A 9 10.41 52.00 -12.49
C THR A 9 9.41 50.91 -12.91
N GLY A 10 8.61 51.13 -13.96
CA GLY A 10 7.68 50.12 -14.48
C GLY A 10 8.33 48.95 -15.22
N VAL A 11 9.49 49.19 -15.85
CA VAL A 11 10.25 48.14 -16.57
C VAL A 11 11.06 47.26 -15.60
N MET A 12 11.47 47.76 -14.43
CA MET A 12 12.13 46.93 -13.42
C MET A 12 11.19 45.98 -12.67
N LEU A 13 9.88 46.29 -12.61
CA LEU A 13 8.88 45.45 -11.95
C LEU A 13 8.31 44.33 -12.84
N SER A 14 8.61 44.34 -14.16
CA SER A 14 8.16 43.32 -15.10
C SER A 14 9.20 42.21 -15.36
N LEU A 15 10.41 42.34 -14.82
CA LEU A 15 11.48 41.34 -14.94
C LEU A 15 11.57 40.38 -13.75
N SER A 16 10.71 40.52 -12.74
CA SER A 16 10.75 39.71 -11.51
C SER A 16 9.84 38.47 -11.54
N ALA A 17 9.11 38.22 -12.63
CA ALA A 17 8.04 37.22 -12.65
C ALA A 17 8.42 35.84 -13.24
N CYS A 18 9.69 35.57 -13.52
CA CYS A 18 10.13 34.29 -14.10
C CYS A 18 11.41 33.73 -13.47
N PHE A 19 11.61 33.93 -12.17
CA PHE A 19 12.54 33.07 -11.45
C PHE A 19 11.75 31.89 -10.90
N LYS A 20 12.00 30.70 -11.44
CA LYS A 20 11.54 29.39 -10.92
C LYS A 20 12.15 29.05 -9.54
N ASP A 21 12.36 30.07 -8.72
CA ASP A 21 13.05 30.00 -7.42
C ASP A 21 12.16 29.39 -6.32
N LEU A 22 10.88 29.15 -6.64
CA LEU A 22 9.93 28.42 -5.81
C LEU A 22 9.77 26.95 -6.25
N ASP A 23 10.40 26.52 -7.35
CA ASP A 23 10.38 25.11 -7.75
C ASP A 23 11.38 24.35 -6.86
N THR A 24 10.94 23.95 -5.67
CA THR A 24 11.74 23.14 -4.74
C THR A 24 11.75 21.68 -5.21
N VAL A 25 12.50 21.40 -6.28
CA VAL A 25 13.05 20.05 -6.54
C VAL A 25 14.14 19.83 -5.48
N PRO A 26 14.43 18.59 -5.02
CA PRO A 26 15.30 18.37 -3.86
C PRO A 26 16.61 19.17 -3.94
N LEU A 27 16.92 19.89 -2.85
CA LEU A 27 18.10 20.74 -2.76
C LEU A 27 19.41 19.94 -2.77
N ASP A 28 19.33 18.63 -2.53
CA ASP A 28 20.42 17.68 -2.58
C ASP A 28 20.22 16.73 -3.79
N PRO A 29 21.11 16.74 -4.79
CA PRO A 29 21.04 15.81 -5.93
C PRO A 29 21.22 14.34 -5.53
N ASP A 30 21.69 14.07 -4.31
CA ASP A 30 21.83 12.71 -3.77
C ASP A 30 20.55 12.22 -3.06
N GLU A 31 19.55 13.08 -2.84
CA GLU A 31 18.25 12.68 -2.29
C GLU A 31 17.29 12.19 -3.39
N ILE A 32 17.06 10.87 -3.43
CA ILE A 32 16.08 10.24 -4.32
C ILE A 32 14.68 10.46 -3.75
N THR A 33 13.89 11.31 -4.40
CA THR A 33 12.47 11.52 -4.10
C THR A 33 11.58 10.87 -5.15
N SER A 34 10.26 10.78 -4.90
CA SER A 34 9.32 10.28 -5.90
C SER A 34 9.29 11.12 -7.18
N ALA A 35 9.75 12.38 -7.12
CA ALA A 35 9.87 13.24 -8.29
C ALA A 35 10.95 12.78 -9.28
N VAL A 36 12.04 12.17 -8.80
CA VAL A 36 13.21 11.78 -9.61
C VAL A 36 13.37 10.27 -9.75
N VAL A 37 12.80 9.47 -8.84
CA VAL A 37 12.95 8.00 -8.85
C VAL A 37 12.40 7.38 -10.14
N TYR A 38 11.32 7.92 -10.69
CA TYR A 38 10.63 7.38 -11.88
C TYR A 38 11.20 7.87 -13.21
N ASP A 39 12.28 8.67 -13.18
CA ASP A 39 12.99 9.09 -14.39
C ASP A 39 13.83 7.93 -14.98
N ASP A 40 14.20 6.95 -14.16
CA ASP A 40 14.78 5.68 -14.62
C ASP A 40 13.67 4.65 -14.91
N PRO A 41 13.55 4.15 -16.15
CA PRO A 41 12.63 3.08 -16.52
C PRO A 41 12.72 1.81 -15.65
N ALA A 42 13.90 1.47 -15.11
CA ALA A 42 14.05 0.30 -14.24
C ALA A 42 13.36 0.50 -12.88
N SER A 43 13.20 1.75 -12.43
CA SER A 43 12.64 2.07 -11.12
C SER A 43 11.19 1.64 -10.96
N TYR A 44 10.39 1.58 -12.03
CA TYR A 44 8.99 1.12 -11.90
C TYR A 44 8.91 -0.31 -11.31
N LYS A 45 9.78 -1.21 -11.78
CA LYS A 45 9.86 -2.58 -11.23
C LYS A 45 10.50 -2.60 -9.85
N HIS A 46 11.50 -1.75 -9.58
CA HIS A 46 12.12 -1.65 -8.25
C HIS A 46 11.15 -1.15 -7.18
N VAL A 47 10.34 -0.14 -7.48
CA VAL A 47 9.32 0.36 -6.55
C VAL A 47 8.24 -0.68 -6.34
N LEU A 48 7.79 -1.38 -7.40
CA LEU A 48 6.88 -2.52 -7.24
C LEU A 48 7.49 -3.60 -6.33
N ALA A 49 8.77 -3.93 -6.51
CA ALA A 49 9.46 -4.88 -5.65
C ALA A 49 9.49 -4.40 -4.19
N LYS A 50 9.63 -3.09 -3.94
CA LYS A 50 9.49 -2.51 -2.59
C LYS A 50 8.09 -2.70 -2.01
N LEU A 51 7.02 -2.59 -2.81
CA LEU A 51 5.66 -2.88 -2.35
C LEU A 51 5.53 -4.32 -1.83
N TYR A 52 6.04 -5.30 -2.58
CA TYR A 52 6.07 -6.70 -2.10
C TYR A 52 6.97 -6.87 -0.88
N ALA A 53 8.15 -6.26 -0.90
CA ALA A 53 9.14 -6.38 0.17
C ALA A 53 8.61 -5.83 1.50
N GLY A 54 7.77 -4.80 1.51
CA GLY A 54 7.16 -4.24 2.72
C GLY A 54 6.34 -5.25 3.55
N LEU A 55 5.91 -6.37 2.94
CA LEU A 55 5.23 -7.46 3.64
C LEU A 55 6.20 -8.47 4.30
N ALA A 56 7.49 -8.43 3.95
CA ALA A 56 8.49 -9.43 4.34
C ALA A 56 9.71 -8.87 5.08
N VAL A 57 10.08 -7.62 4.83
CA VAL A 57 11.24 -6.95 5.47
C VAL A 57 10.82 -5.68 6.19
N THR A 58 11.67 -5.21 7.10
CA THR A 58 11.39 -4.07 7.99
C THR A 58 11.90 -2.73 7.46
N GLY A 59 12.73 -2.77 6.43
CA GLY A 59 13.57 -1.66 6.01
C GLY A 59 14.51 -2.03 4.86
N GLN A 60 15.40 -1.09 4.50
CA GLN A 60 16.38 -1.28 3.42
C GLN A 60 17.66 -1.98 3.87
N GLN A 61 17.83 -2.18 5.18
CA GLN A 61 18.98 -2.88 5.76
C GLN A 61 18.50 -3.98 6.71
N GLY A 62 18.83 -5.25 6.41
CA GLY A 62 18.53 -6.39 7.26
C GLY A 62 19.74 -6.84 8.10
N PRO A 63 19.54 -7.40 9.31
CA PRO A 63 18.26 -7.59 10.01
C PRO A 63 17.73 -6.33 10.72
N ALA A 64 18.52 -5.25 10.78
CA ALA A 64 18.14 -3.93 11.28
C ALA A 64 19.13 -2.85 10.78
N GLY A 65 18.72 -1.58 10.80
CA GLY A 65 19.61 -0.41 10.63
C GLY A 65 19.01 0.73 9.80
N GLN A 66 18.07 0.44 8.91
CA GLN A 66 17.35 1.42 8.11
C GLN A 66 15.86 1.09 8.01
N PRO A 67 15.10 1.33 9.10
CA PRO A 67 13.70 0.96 9.19
C PRO A 67 12.82 1.82 8.29
N ASP A 68 11.76 1.19 7.76
CA ASP A 68 10.72 1.86 6.98
C ASP A 68 9.86 2.82 7.81
N ILE A 69 9.71 2.56 9.12
CA ILE A 69 8.99 3.42 10.06
C ILE A 69 9.89 3.64 11.27
N SER A 70 10.14 4.91 11.57
CA SER A 70 10.85 5.35 12.77
C SER A 70 9.99 5.20 14.02
N GLY A 71 10.63 4.89 15.16
CA GLY A 71 9.96 4.78 16.47
C GLY A 71 9.32 3.43 16.77
N ILE A 72 9.33 2.48 15.83
CA ILE A 72 8.95 1.09 16.03
C ILE A 72 10.22 0.24 16.01
N ASP A 73 10.34 -0.69 16.95
CA ASP A 73 11.45 -1.66 16.95
C ASP A 73 11.35 -2.57 15.71
N GLU A 74 12.45 -2.73 14.98
CA GLU A 74 12.46 -3.54 13.75
C GLU A 74 12.16 -5.02 14.01
N GLY A 75 12.51 -5.53 15.19
CA GLY A 75 12.28 -6.92 15.57
C GLY A 75 10.80 -7.28 15.52
N PHE A 76 9.91 -6.46 16.09
CA PHE A 76 8.47 -6.71 16.09
C PHE A 76 7.69 -5.86 15.07
N GLY A 77 8.34 -4.92 14.40
CA GLY A 77 7.74 -4.07 13.37
C GLY A 77 7.62 -4.72 12.00
N GLN A 78 7.93 -6.01 11.84
CA GLN A 78 7.81 -6.72 10.55
C GLN A 78 6.34 -7.11 10.30
N TYR A 79 5.84 -6.86 9.08
CA TYR A 79 4.43 -7.01 8.72
C TYR A 79 3.86 -8.41 9.01
N LEU A 80 4.47 -9.46 8.45
CA LEU A 80 4.00 -10.85 8.60
C LEU A 80 4.07 -11.32 10.06
N ARG A 81 5.14 -10.98 10.77
CA ARG A 81 5.31 -11.30 12.20
C ARG A 81 4.25 -10.62 13.05
N GLY A 82 4.00 -9.33 12.82
CA GLY A 82 2.94 -8.59 13.50
C GLY A 82 1.56 -9.19 13.21
N TYR A 83 1.26 -9.52 11.95
CA TYR A 83 0.01 -10.16 11.59
C TYR A 83 -0.16 -11.52 12.28
N TRP A 84 0.89 -12.34 12.28
CA TRP A 84 0.91 -13.63 12.97
C TRP A 84 0.64 -13.47 14.47
N TYR A 85 1.25 -12.47 15.13
CA TYR A 85 0.96 -12.21 16.55
C TYR A 85 -0.52 -11.97 16.82
N LEU A 86 -1.16 -11.10 16.03
CA LEU A 86 -2.55 -10.71 16.25
C LEU A 86 -3.53 -11.82 15.88
N GLN A 87 -3.17 -12.72 14.97
CA GLN A 87 -4.04 -13.82 14.54
C GLN A 87 -3.87 -15.12 15.34
N GLU A 88 -2.73 -15.31 16.01
CA GLU A 88 -2.36 -16.63 16.55
C GLU A 88 -2.23 -16.62 18.07
N LEU A 89 -1.56 -15.63 18.64
CA LEU A 89 -1.32 -15.57 20.09
C LEU A 89 -2.60 -15.41 20.93
N PRO A 90 -3.70 -14.82 20.43
CA PRO A 90 -4.99 -14.81 21.11
C PRO A 90 -5.78 -16.12 21.01
N THR A 91 -5.29 -17.11 20.27
CA THR A 91 -6.01 -18.35 19.94
C THR A 91 -5.49 -19.54 20.75
N ASP A 92 -6.06 -20.71 20.49
CA ASP A 92 -5.63 -21.99 21.04
C ASP A 92 -4.46 -22.65 20.27
N GLU A 93 -3.98 -22.04 19.18
CA GLU A 93 -2.96 -22.65 18.30
C GLU A 93 -1.51 -22.45 18.79
N ALA A 94 -1.20 -21.31 19.41
CA ALA A 94 0.18 -20.96 19.75
C ALA A 94 0.31 -20.22 21.10
N VAL A 95 1.44 -20.44 21.77
CA VAL A 95 1.85 -19.70 22.98
C VAL A 95 3.32 -19.31 22.84
N ILE A 96 3.64 -18.04 23.10
CA ILE A 96 5.02 -17.57 23.15
C ILE A 96 5.62 -17.79 24.54
N GLY A 97 6.86 -18.28 24.61
CA GLY A 97 7.56 -18.58 25.87
C GLY A 97 8.30 -17.40 26.50
N TRP A 98 8.82 -16.47 25.69
CA TRP A 98 9.55 -15.30 26.17
C TRP A 98 8.62 -14.19 26.66
N ASN A 99 9.13 -13.24 27.45
CA ASN A 99 8.38 -12.11 27.96
C ASN A 99 8.97 -10.80 27.43
N ASP A 100 8.27 -10.15 26.50
CA ASP A 100 8.68 -8.89 25.87
C ASP A 100 7.50 -7.91 25.80
N ARG A 101 7.69 -6.69 26.32
CA ARG A 101 6.66 -5.64 26.39
C ARG A 101 5.29 -6.20 26.80
N THR A 102 4.26 -5.98 25.98
CA THR A 102 2.86 -6.40 26.14
C THR A 102 2.52 -7.70 25.39
N ILE A 103 3.52 -8.50 24.95
CA ILE A 103 3.26 -9.65 24.06
C ILE A 103 2.41 -10.73 24.73
N LYS A 104 2.42 -10.78 26.06
CA LYS A 104 1.63 -11.73 26.85
C LYS A 104 0.17 -11.32 26.94
N ASP A 105 -0.14 -10.06 26.69
CA ASP A 105 -1.49 -9.53 26.75
C ASP A 105 -2.39 -10.22 25.70
N PHE A 106 -1.81 -10.70 24.60
CA PHE A 106 -2.51 -11.53 23.61
C PHE A 106 -3.02 -12.85 24.19
N HIS A 107 -2.26 -13.52 25.06
CA HIS A 107 -2.66 -14.83 25.58
C HIS A 107 -3.91 -14.74 26.48
N GLU A 108 -4.02 -13.67 27.25
CA GLU A 108 -5.13 -13.44 28.18
C GLU A 108 -6.24 -12.58 27.56
N GLN A 109 -6.01 -12.10 26.33
CA GLN A 109 -6.88 -11.17 25.61
C GLN A 109 -7.18 -9.88 26.40
N ASP A 110 -6.17 -9.35 27.11
CA ASP A 110 -6.29 -8.20 28.01
C ASP A 110 -5.53 -6.96 27.53
N TRP A 111 -5.20 -6.90 26.22
CA TRP A 111 -4.58 -5.73 25.60
C TRP A 111 -5.47 -4.47 25.68
N ASP A 112 -4.84 -3.31 25.63
CA ASP A 112 -5.52 -2.02 25.59
C ASP A 112 -5.07 -1.15 24.39
N ALA A 113 -5.57 0.09 24.33
CA ALA A 113 -5.25 1.02 23.24
C ALA A 113 -3.78 1.51 23.23
N GLN A 114 -2.98 1.15 24.23
CA GLN A 114 -1.54 1.44 24.33
C GLN A 114 -0.67 0.22 24.00
N ASP A 115 -1.25 -0.91 23.58
CA ASP A 115 -0.49 -2.09 23.17
C ASP A 115 0.45 -1.77 22.00
N VAL A 116 1.75 -2.01 22.21
CA VAL A 116 2.79 -1.61 21.27
C VAL A 116 2.85 -2.52 20.04
N PHE A 117 2.43 -3.77 20.14
CA PHE A 117 2.39 -4.71 19.01
C PHE A 117 1.20 -4.42 18.10
N ILE A 118 0.04 -4.10 18.66
CA ILE A 118 -1.13 -3.65 17.92
C ILE A 118 -0.82 -2.33 17.21
N GLN A 119 -0.24 -1.35 17.93
CA GLN A 119 0.16 -0.07 17.32
C GLN A 119 1.17 -0.27 16.18
N ALA A 120 2.14 -1.17 16.36
CA ALA A 120 3.14 -1.46 15.34
C ALA A 120 2.51 -2.06 14.09
N PHE A 121 1.65 -3.07 14.24
CA PHE A 121 0.98 -3.71 13.10
C PHE A 121 0.04 -2.74 12.39
N TYR A 122 -0.76 -1.97 13.15
CA TYR A 122 -1.62 -0.92 12.61
C TYR A 122 -0.81 0.07 11.75
N SER A 123 0.31 0.58 12.28
CA SER A 123 1.20 1.48 11.54
C SER A 123 1.76 0.84 10.27
N ARG A 124 2.09 -0.47 10.28
CA ARG A 124 2.56 -1.18 9.09
C ARG A 124 1.51 -1.34 8.01
N VAL A 125 0.26 -1.60 8.39
CA VAL A 125 -0.85 -1.66 7.42
C VAL A 125 -0.98 -0.33 6.67
N PHE A 126 -1.00 0.80 7.36
CA PHE A 126 -1.15 2.11 6.69
C PHE A 126 0.10 2.58 5.97
N TYR A 127 1.29 2.20 6.43
CA TYR A 127 2.52 2.42 5.68
C TYR A 127 2.49 1.66 4.34
N GLN A 128 2.08 0.40 4.34
CA GLN A 128 1.96 -0.41 3.13
C GLN A 128 0.95 0.20 2.14
N ILE A 129 -0.20 0.67 2.65
CA ILE A 129 -1.22 1.37 1.84
C ILE A 129 -0.64 2.64 1.23
N ALA A 130 0.08 3.46 2.01
CA ALA A 130 0.69 4.69 1.54
C ALA A 130 1.69 4.46 0.40
N LEU A 131 2.53 3.42 0.50
CA LEU A 131 3.45 3.05 -0.58
C LEU A 131 2.71 2.66 -1.86
N CYS A 132 1.64 1.88 -1.75
CA CYS A 132 0.84 1.49 -2.91
C CYS A 132 0.16 2.72 -3.54
N ASN A 133 -0.39 3.62 -2.73
CA ASN A 133 -1.00 4.86 -3.20
C ASN A 133 0.00 5.75 -3.95
N GLU A 134 1.25 5.87 -3.46
CA GLU A 134 2.29 6.63 -4.16
C GLU A 134 2.66 6.03 -5.50
N PHE A 135 2.81 4.69 -5.58
CA PHE A 135 3.07 4.02 -6.86
C PHE A 135 1.94 4.28 -7.86
N LEU A 136 0.68 4.18 -7.43
CA LEU A 136 -0.49 4.43 -8.27
C LEU A 136 -0.57 5.91 -8.71
N ARG A 137 -0.23 6.85 -7.85
CA ARG A 137 -0.18 8.29 -8.16
C ARG A 137 0.87 8.61 -9.22
N GLU A 138 2.06 8.01 -9.10
CA GLU A 138 3.19 8.30 -9.98
C GLU A 138 3.17 7.53 -11.30
N THR A 139 2.22 6.61 -11.47
CA THR A 139 2.04 5.79 -12.69
C THR A 139 0.73 6.08 -13.44
N THR A 140 0.11 7.25 -13.21
CA THR A 140 -1.03 7.71 -14.02
C THR A 140 -0.61 8.01 -15.47
N ASP A 141 -1.54 7.92 -16.43
CA ASP A 141 -1.24 8.21 -17.83
C ASP A 141 -0.58 9.58 -18.03
N ALA A 142 -1.07 10.61 -17.34
CA ALA A 142 -0.50 11.96 -17.38
C ALA A 142 0.96 12.01 -16.91
N LYS A 143 1.30 11.27 -15.83
CA LYS A 143 2.67 11.17 -15.32
C LYS A 143 3.58 10.40 -16.28
N LEU A 144 3.10 9.28 -16.81
CA LEU A 144 3.82 8.49 -17.81
C LEU A 144 4.05 9.29 -19.11
N ASP A 145 3.07 10.10 -19.53
CA ASP A 145 3.18 11.02 -20.66
C ASP A 145 4.26 12.07 -20.42
N SER A 146 4.26 12.69 -19.24
CA SER A 146 5.25 13.71 -18.88
C SER A 146 6.69 13.20 -18.90
N ARG A 147 6.87 11.89 -18.68
CA ARG A 147 8.18 11.19 -18.68
C ARG A 147 8.51 10.51 -20.02
N ASN A 148 7.67 10.67 -21.04
CA ASN A 148 7.83 10.03 -22.35
C ASN A 148 8.00 8.50 -22.26
N VAL A 149 7.30 7.84 -21.33
CA VAL A 149 7.36 6.39 -21.17
C VAL A 149 6.79 5.71 -22.41
N ASP A 150 7.56 4.80 -22.99
CA ASP A 150 7.18 4.09 -24.23
C ASP A 150 6.02 3.10 -24.04
N ALA A 151 5.44 2.65 -25.15
CA ALA A 151 4.26 1.80 -25.14
C ALA A 151 4.50 0.39 -24.55
N ALA A 152 5.72 -0.14 -24.67
CA ALA A 152 6.05 -1.46 -24.13
C ALA A 152 6.10 -1.40 -22.61
N LEU A 153 6.80 -0.41 -22.06
CA LEU A 153 6.89 -0.21 -20.62
C LEU A 153 5.53 0.16 -20.01
N ARG A 154 4.68 0.92 -20.72
CA ARG A 154 3.29 1.19 -20.27
C ARG A 154 2.46 -0.09 -20.11
N ALA A 155 2.60 -1.05 -21.00
CA ALA A 155 1.89 -2.32 -20.91
C ALA A 155 2.32 -3.10 -19.66
N GLU A 156 3.62 -3.07 -19.32
CA GLU A 156 4.13 -3.64 -18.06
C GLU A 156 3.60 -2.88 -16.84
N ILE A 157 3.68 -1.54 -16.85
CA ILE A 157 3.21 -0.69 -15.75
C ILE A 157 1.72 -0.91 -15.49
N LYS A 158 0.90 -1.16 -16.50
CA LYS A 158 -0.51 -1.51 -16.32
C LYS A 158 -0.68 -2.74 -15.42
N THR A 159 0.13 -3.77 -15.66
CA THR A 159 0.15 -4.99 -14.83
C THR A 159 0.69 -4.69 -13.43
N TYR A 160 1.74 -3.87 -13.32
CA TYR A 160 2.31 -3.45 -12.02
C TYR A 160 1.31 -2.65 -11.18
N ARG A 161 0.50 -1.79 -11.81
CA ARG A 161 -0.59 -1.05 -11.16
C ARG A 161 -1.66 -1.98 -10.63
N ALA A 162 -2.03 -3.02 -11.38
CA ALA A 162 -2.97 -4.03 -10.92
C ALA A 162 -2.45 -4.78 -9.69
N GLU A 163 -1.18 -5.17 -9.68
CA GLU A 163 -0.52 -5.78 -8.52
C GLU A 163 -0.47 -4.82 -7.32
N ALA A 164 -0.16 -3.53 -7.53
CA ALA A 164 -0.18 -2.54 -6.46
C ALA A 164 -1.57 -2.34 -5.84
N ARG A 165 -2.63 -2.34 -6.66
CA ARG A 165 -4.03 -2.33 -6.18
C ARG A 165 -4.36 -3.58 -5.38
N PHE A 166 -3.92 -4.76 -5.83
CA PHE A 166 -4.06 -6.01 -5.07
C PHE A 166 -3.37 -5.92 -3.70
N LEU A 167 -2.12 -5.45 -3.64
CA LEU A 167 -1.37 -5.31 -2.38
C LEU A 167 -2.01 -4.29 -1.42
N ARG A 168 -2.56 -3.20 -1.95
CA ARG A 168 -3.38 -2.25 -1.18
C ARG A 168 -4.64 -2.90 -0.64
N ALA A 169 -5.38 -3.61 -1.49
CA ALA A 169 -6.61 -4.30 -1.10
C ALA A 169 -6.34 -5.40 -0.05
N LEU A 170 -5.23 -6.13 -0.15
CA LEU A 170 -4.78 -7.08 0.86
C LEU A 170 -4.53 -6.39 2.22
N SER A 171 -3.84 -5.25 2.18
CA SER A 171 -3.56 -4.48 3.40
C SER A 171 -4.84 -3.92 4.04
N TYR A 172 -5.77 -3.42 3.21
CA TYR A 172 -7.08 -3.01 3.68
C TYR A 172 -7.95 -4.17 4.17
N TRP A 173 -7.81 -5.37 3.60
CA TRP A 173 -8.49 -6.57 4.12
C TRP A 173 -7.98 -6.93 5.51
N HIS A 174 -6.66 -6.92 5.76
CA HIS A 174 -6.14 -7.07 7.13
C HIS A 174 -6.66 -5.96 8.06
N ALA A 175 -6.76 -4.72 7.57
CA ALA A 175 -7.33 -3.61 8.34
C ALA A 175 -8.82 -3.84 8.70
N LEU A 176 -9.62 -4.32 7.74
CA LEU A 176 -11.03 -4.64 7.91
C LEU A 176 -11.22 -5.77 8.93
N ASP A 177 -10.44 -6.85 8.80
CA ASP A 177 -10.54 -8.05 9.61
C ASP A 177 -10.19 -7.77 11.08
N LEU A 178 -9.12 -7.00 11.32
CA LEU A 178 -8.60 -6.70 12.66
C LEU A 178 -9.25 -5.48 13.33
N PHE A 179 -9.50 -4.42 12.57
CA PHE A 179 -9.85 -3.10 13.12
C PHE A 179 -11.20 -2.56 12.63
N ARG A 180 -11.78 -3.16 11.59
CA ARG A 180 -13.07 -2.78 10.99
C ARG A 180 -13.06 -1.37 10.38
N ALA A 181 -13.44 -0.36 11.17
CA ALA A 181 -13.51 1.03 10.72
C ALA A 181 -12.15 1.69 10.90
N VAL A 182 -11.56 2.14 9.80
CA VAL A 182 -10.17 2.61 9.76
C VAL A 182 -10.02 3.88 8.93
N PRO A 183 -8.93 4.66 9.12
CA PRO A 183 -8.57 5.76 8.24
C PRO A 183 -8.50 5.31 6.78
N PHE A 184 -9.12 6.06 5.89
CA PHE A 184 -9.21 5.71 4.48
C PHE A 184 -8.55 6.77 3.60
N VAL A 185 -7.63 6.31 2.75
CA VAL A 185 -6.90 7.14 1.78
C VAL A 185 -6.58 6.33 0.53
N THR A 186 -6.61 7.00 -0.61
CA THR A 186 -6.27 6.44 -1.93
C THR A 186 -5.19 7.31 -2.58
N GLU A 187 -4.83 6.97 -3.83
CA GLU A 187 -3.94 7.79 -4.65
C GLU A 187 -4.54 9.16 -5.01
N GLU A 188 -5.88 9.28 -4.96
CA GLU A 188 -6.63 10.51 -5.23
C GLU A 188 -6.53 11.53 -4.09
N ASP A 189 -6.13 11.08 -2.89
CA ASP A 189 -5.91 11.95 -1.76
C ASP A 189 -4.51 12.59 -1.81
N ASN A 190 -4.44 13.85 -1.36
CA ASN A 190 -3.19 14.61 -1.36
C ASN A 190 -2.16 13.98 -0.42
N VAL A 191 -0.88 14.01 -0.79
CA VAL A 191 0.21 13.69 0.14
C VAL A 191 0.36 14.84 1.13
N GLY A 192 0.36 14.54 2.44
CA GLY A 192 0.69 15.52 3.47
C GLY A 192 -0.23 15.49 4.67
N SER A 193 -0.32 16.65 5.33
CA SER A 193 -0.85 16.76 6.70
C SER A 193 -2.35 17.06 6.70
N PHE A 194 -3.15 16.05 6.39
CA PHE A 194 -4.57 16.02 6.73
C PHE A 194 -4.86 14.77 7.58
N PHE A 195 -5.95 14.80 8.32
CA PHE A 195 -6.42 13.63 9.06
C PHE A 195 -7.39 12.87 8.17
N PRO A 196 -7.09 11.63 7.77
CA PRO A 196 -8.01 10.86 6.97
C PRO A 196 -9.28 10.56 7.74
N GLU A 197 -10.42 10.63 7.06
CA GLU A 197 -11.69 10.20 7.63
C GLU A 197 -11.73 8.68 7.77
N GLN A 198 -12.50 8.20 8.74
CA GLN A 198 -12.73 6.76 8.89
C GLN A 198 -13.79 6.29 7.90
N ILE A 199 -13.50 5.21 7.19
CA ILE A 199 -14.48 4.48 6.38
C ILE A 199 -15.20 3.46 7.26
N SER A 200 -16.49 3.20 6.99
CA SER A 200 -17.22 2.12 7.66
C SER A 200 -16.74 0.75 7.17
N ALA A 201 -16.94 -0.30 7.97
CA ALA A 201 -16.61 -1.67 7.57
C ALA A 201 -17.31 -2.07 6.26
N ASP A 202 -18.59 -1.72 6.10
CA ASP A 202 -19.38 -2.02 4.90
C ASP A 202 -18.84 -1.31 3.65
N ALA A 203 -18.48 -0.03 3.78
CA ALA A 203 -17.91 0.72 2.66
C ALA A 203 -16.49 0.24 2.32
N LEU A 204 -15.69 -0.13 3.33
CA LEU A 204 -14.38 -0.70 3.13
C LEU A 204 -14.44 -2.08 2.46
N PHE A 205 -15.37 -2.93 2.87
CA PHE A 205 -15.66 -4.21 2.22
C PHE A 205 -15.95 -4.00 0.72
N ALA A 206 -16.86 -3.08 0.40
CA ALA A 206 -17.23 -2.78 -0.98
C ALA A 206 -16.05 -2.23 -1.79
N PHE A 207 -15.22 -1.38 -1.18
CA PHE A 207 -13.99 -0.89 -1.81
C PHE A 207 -13.01 -2.03 -2.12
N ILE A 208 -12.73 -2.91 -1.16
CA ILE A 208 -11.81 -4.06 -1.35
C ILE A 208 -12.36 -5.00 -2.43
N GLU A 209 -13.65 -5.32 -2.39
CA GLU A 209 -14.32 -6.15 -3.39
C GLU A 209 -14.12 -5.59 -4.80
N GLN A 210 -14.37 -4.29 -4.99
CA GLN A 210 -14.25 -3.63 -6.29
C GLN A 210 -12.78 -3.57 -6.76
N GLU A 211 -11.86 -3.19 -5.87
CA GLU A 211 -10.43 -3.15 -6.17
C GLU A 211 -9.91 -4.50 -6.67
N LEU A 212 -10.26 -5.60 -5.99
CA LEU A 212 -9.81 -6.94 -6.37
C LEU A 212 -10.41 -7.40 -7.70
N ARG A 213 -11.71 -7.13 -7.93
CA ARG A 213 -12.38 -7.49 -9.18
C ARG A 213 -11.82 -6.75 -10.38
N ASP A 214 -11.49 -5.48 -10.23
CA ASP A 214 -10.90 -4.67 -11.30
C ASP A 214 -9.43 -5.01 -11.51
N ALA A 215 -8.64 -5.10 -10.44
CA ALA A 215 -7.22 -5.45 -10.52
C ALA A 215 -7.03 -6.80 -11.24
N ALA A 216 -7.84 -7.80 -10.91
CA ALA A 216 -7.77 -9.12 -11.55
C ALA A 216 -7.89 -9.08 -13.09
N GLN A 217 -8.55 -8.08 -13.68
CA GLN A 217 -8.68 -7.99 -15.14
C GLN A 217 -7.35 -7.66 -15.83
N ASP A 218 -6.46 -6.98 -15.13
CA ASP A 218 -5.16 -6.52 -15.65
C ASP A 218 -3.97 -7.27 -15.03
N MET A 219 -4.22 -8.25 -14.15
CA MET A 219 -3.19 -9.14 -13.61
C MET A 219 -2.85 -10.26 -14.59
N VAL A 220 -1.62 -10.77 -14.48
CA VAL A 220 -1.15 -11.93 -15.24
C VAL A 220 -2.03 -13.16 -14.96
N PRO A 221 -2.31 -14.03 -15.95
CA PRO A 221 -3.07 -15.24 -15.72
C PRO A 221 -2.46 -16.15 -14.65
N PRO A 222 -3.28 -17.02 -14.02
CA PRO A 222 -2.81 -17.89 -12.95
C PRO A 222 -1.58 -18.69 -13.33
N ARG A 223 -0.61 -18.75 -12.42
CA ARG A 223 0.65 -19.51 -12.53
C ARG A 223 1.59 -19.03 -13.65
N GLN A 224 1.33 -17.87 -14.25
CA GLN A 224 2.15 -17.31 -15.33
C GLN A 224 2.97 -16.08 -14.90
N ASN A 225 2.79 -15.58 -13.66
CA ASN A 225 3.62 -14.50 -13.14
C ASN A 225 4.97 -15.03 -12.59
N GLU A 226 5.92 -14.12 -12.38
CA GLU A 226 7.19 -14.45 -11.72
C GLU A 226 6.92 -14.97 -10.29
N TYR A 227 7.64 -16.00 -9.87
CA TYR A 227 7.45 -16.60 -8.55
C TYR A 227 7.56 -15.53 -7.43
N GLY A 228 6.57 -15.51 -6.54
CA GLY A 228 6.44 -14.53 -5.47
C GLY A 228 5.58 -13.31 -5.81
N ARG A 229 5.27 -13.06 -7.09
CA ARG A 229 4.34 -12.00 -7.51
C ARG A 229 2.92 -12.54 -7.65
N ALA A 230 1.96 -11.69 -7.30
CA ALA A 230 0.54 -12.00 -7.36
C ALA A 230 0.05 -12.09 -8.81
N ASP A 231 -0.76 -13.10 -9.10
CA ASP A 231 -1.47 -13.29 -10.36
C ASP A 231 -3.00 -13.21 -10.14
N GLN A 232 -3.78 -13.45 -11.19
CA GLN A 232 -5.24 -13.45 -11.10
C GLN A 232 -5.80 -14.37 -10.00
N ALA A 233 -5.17 -15.53 -9.75
CA ALA A 233 -5.65 -16.45 -8.74
C ALA A 233 -5.39 -15.95 -7.31
N ALA A 234 -4.34 -15.14 -7.09
CA ALA A 234 -4.14 -14.46 -5.82
C ALA A 234 -5.31 -13.49 -5.50
N ALA A 235 -5.74 -12.70 -6.48
CA ALA A 235 -6.91 -11.81 -6.32
C ALA A 235 -8.21 -12.60 -6.07
N TRP A 236 -8.43 -13.71 -6.80
CA TRP A 236 -9.58 -14.58 -6.58
C TRP A 236 -9.57 -15.24 -5.20
N THR A 237 -8.40 -15.64 -4.71
CA THR A 237 -8.24 -16.23 -3.37
C THR A 237 -8.61 -15.21 -2.29
N LEU A 238 -8.18 -13.96 -2.44
CA LEU A 238 -8.54 -12.91 -1.49
C LEU A 238 -10.03 -12.55 -1.56
N LEU A 239 -10.64 -12.52 -2.76
CA LEU A 239 -12.09 -12.37 -2.91
C LEU A 239 -12.85 -13.50 -2.21
N ALA A 240 -12.41 -14.76 -2.37
CA ALA A 240 -13.03 -15.88 -1.67
C ALA A 240 -12.94 -15.72 -0.14
N LYS A 241 -11.77 -15.32 0.39
CA LYS A 241 -11.60 -15.03 1.83
C LYS A 241 -12.51 -13.88 2.31
N LEU A 242 -12.62 -12.82 1.52
CA LEU A 242 -13.50 -11.68 1.82
C LEU A 242 -14.97 -12.12 1.88
N TYR A 243 -15.43 -12.89 0.88
CA TYR A 243 -16.81 -13.38 0.82
C TYR A 243 -17.15 -14.41 1.88
N LEU A 244 -16.21 -15.29 2.24
CA LEU A 244 -16.38 -16.26 3.30
C LEU A 244 -16.72 -15.59 4.65
N ASN A 245 -16.14 -14.42 4.89
CA ASN A 245 -16.30 -13.66 6.13
C ASN A 245 -17.30 -12.49 6.01
N ALA A 246 -18.03 -12.39 4.90
CA ALA A 246 -18.93 -11.26 4.64
C ALA A 246 -20.05 -11.13 5.70
N GLU A 247 -20.56 -12.24 6.25
CA GLU A 247 -21.56 -12.16 7.32
C GLU A 247 -20.99 -11.47 8.57
N GLN A 248 -19.73 -11.73 8.91
CA GLN A 248 -19.06 -11.09 10.03
C GLN A 248 -18.73 -9.63 9.76
N TYR A 249 -18.37 -9.28 8.52
CA TYR A 249 -17.97 -7.92 8.16
C TYR A 249 -19.15 -6.98 7.96
N ILE A 250 -20.16 -7.42 7.21
CA ILE A 250 -21.26 -6.59 6.68
C ILE A 250 -22.66 -7.13 7.00
N GLY A 251 -22.77 -8.20 7.81
CA GLY A 251 -24.06 -8.80 8.18
C GLY A 251 -24.81 -9.49 7.04
N GLN A 252 -24.12 -9.78 5.93
CA GLN A 252 -24.71 -10.42 4.76
C GLN A 252 -23.83 -11.59 4.30
N ALA A 253 -24.41 -12.79 4.27
CA ALA A 253 -23.72 -13.98 3.76
C ALA A 253 -23.50 -13.87 2.24
N LYS A 254 -22.26 -14.14 1.79
CA LYS A 254 -21.85 -14.16 0.38
C LYS A 254 -21.24 -15.51 -0.02
N TYR A 255 -21.79 -16.60 0.50
CA TYR A 255 -21.24 -17.94 0.29
C TYR A 255 -21.30 -18.39 -1.17
N SER A 256 -22.28 -17.92 -1.95
CA SER A 256 -22.36 -18.23 -3.39
C SER A 256 -21.18 -17.63 -4.15
N GLU A 257 -20.87 -16.36 -3.89
CA GLU A 257 -19.71 -15.68 -4.44
C GLU A 257 -18.40 -16.31 -3.95
N CYS A 258 -18.32 -16.69 -2.67
CA CYS A 258 -17.19 -17.45 -2.14
C CYS A 258 -16.94 -18.74 -2.94
N ILE A 259 -17.99 -19.54 -3.18
CA ILE A 259 -17.89 -20.78 -3.97
C ILE A 259 -17.43 -20.48 -5.40
N GLU A 260 -17.96 -19.44 -6.04
CA GLU A 260 -17.56 -19.04 -7.39
C GLU A 260 -16.05 -18.78 -7.49
N TYR A 261 -15.50 -17.98 -6.57
CA TYR A 261 -14.07 -17.63 -6.61
C TYR A 261 -13.17 -18.79 -6.15
N CYS A 262 -13.61 -19.61 -5.20
CA CYS A 262 -12.93 -20.88 -4.89
C CYS A 262 -12.84 -21.79 -6.12
N GLN A 263 -13.93 -21.92 -6.88
CA GLN A 263 -13.97 -22.76 -8.08
C GLN A 263 -13.00 -22.23 -9.16
N LYS A 264 -12.93 -20.91 -9.36
CA LYS A 264 -11.94 -20.30 -10.28
C LYS A 264 -10.50 -20.67 -9.91
N VAL A 265 -10.16 -20.67 -8.62
CA VAL A 265 -8.81 -21.03 -8.15
C VAL A 265 -8.54 -22.53 -8.31
N ILE A 266 -9.51 -23.39 -8.00
CA ILE A 266 -9.41 -24.85 -8.20
C ILE A 266 -9.19 -25.17 -9.68
N ASP A 267 -9.92 -24.51 -10.57
CA ASP A 267 -9.84 -24.71 -12.03
C ASP A 267 -8.59 -24.05 -12.65
N ALA A 268 -7.87 -23.20 -11.91
CA ALA A 268 -6.64 -22.55 -12.37
C ALA A 268 -5.41 -23.48 -12.41
N GLY A 269 -5.58 -24.75 -12.03
CA GLY A 269 -4.56 -25.78 -12.18
C GLY A 269 -3.49 -25.79 -11.09
N TYR A 270 -3.78 -25.27 -9.90
CA TYR A 270 -2.96 -25.53 -8.71
C TYR A 270 -3.16 -26.97 -8.23
N THR A 271 -2.15 -27.53 -7.55
CA THR A 271 -2.21 -28.86 -6.94
C THR A 271 -1.75 -28.78 -5.50
N LEU A 272 -2.36 -29.59 -4.63
CA LEU A 272 -1.84 -29.82 -3.29
C LEU A 272 -0.57 -30.68 -3.40
N GLU A 273 0.47 -30.32 -2.66
CA GLU A 273 1.70 -31.11 -2.51
C GLU A 273 1.56 -32.16 -1.40
#